data_AF-A0A357F516-F1
#
_entry.id   AF-A0A357F516-F1
#
_cell.length_a   1.000
_cell.length_b   1.000
_cell.length_c   1.000
_cell.angle_alpha   90.00
_cell.angle_beta   90.00
_cell.angle_gamma   90.00
#
_symmetry.space_group_name_H-M   'P 1'
#
loop_
_entity.id
_entity.type
_entity.pdbx_description
1 polymer ?
#
loop_
_entity_poly.entity_id
_entity_poly.type
_entity_poly.pdbx_seq_one_letter_code
_entity_poly.pdbx_strand_id
1 'polypeptide(L)'
;QNGDTELLRVEPDGKTAKIYDCNAFEDCGPVAFHKDNKRVYIRTNKGSLDLIELALLDVATGRVEKVEGDPLGKVDLEGVNFSSVTKDIVATVYYDDKPRIYFKDKKYEKYYNDIKKRLGDREINFQSATRDEKKFVVVSSSDVDPGTVWVYDTGSRDLSTLYQVREKLDRKSLAPMKPIRFKSSDGLEIPAYLTLPKGVEAKNLPMVVVPHGGPWARDSWGYHSYAQFLANRGYAVLQPNFRASTGYGKKFLNAGNNEWGQKMQDDITWGVKYLIDQGIADPKRVGILGGSYGGYATLAGVTFTPDLYAAAVAIVAPSNLQTLLESVPPYWEAARTIFYKRMGDPNTPEGLEQMKRQSPLTYADRIKTPLMVVQGANDPRVNKRESDQIVIALRDRGYAVEYILAPDEGHGFARPVNNMAMLAAAEKFLAKHLGGRYQDSMTKEVQKRLGEITVDPKDVKIEKAADASAAPSVEVTGKWSVSLEAGGQAVDLDLELEQNGAEIGGKMISALGGGTLEKGRVSGANISGTINADVQGQPMEIKMEGKVEGSKMTGTFMVPGIGNLPFTAVKNK
;
A
#
# COMPACT_ATOMS: atom_id res chain seq x y z
N GLN A 1 3.84 -22.02 5.97
CA GLN A 1 4.92 -21.01 6.02
C GLN A 1 4.82 -20.30 7.36
N ASN A 2 5.92 -20.00 8.05
CA ASN A 2 5.85 -19.45 9.42
C ASN A 2 5.93 -17.90 9.46
N GLY A 3 5.93 -17.23 8.30
CA GLY A 3 6.08 -15.78 8.19
C GLY A 3 7.50 -15.28 8.46
N ASP A 4 8.47 -16.19 8.54
CA ASP A 4 9.88 -15.87 8.70
C ASP A 4 10.49 -15.48 7.34
N THR A 5 11.56 -14.69 7.37
CA THR A 5 12.37 -14.40 6.19
C THR A 5 13.63 -15.25 6.24
N GLU A 6 13.91 -15.99 5.16
CA GLU A 6 15.09 -16.84 5.05
C GLU A 6 15.99 -16.35 3.91
N LEU A 7 17.29 -16.30 4.18
CA LEU A 7 18.31 -16.08 3.16
C LEU A 7 18.86 -17.44 2.77
N LEU A 8 18.71 -17.77 1.49
CA LEU A 8 19.10 -19.04 0.94
C LEU A 8 20.29 -18.88 -0.01
N ARG A 9 21.28 -19.74 0.13
CA ARG A 9 22.35 -19.95 -0.86
C ARG A 9 21.89 -21.01 -1.86
N VAL A 10 22.09 -20.75 -3.15
CA VAL A 10 21.89 -21.76 -4.20
C VAL A 10 23.19 -22.52 -4.38
N GLU A 11 23.14 -23.84 -4.23
CA GLU A 11 24.26 -24.75 -4.41
C GLU A 11 24.46 -25.10 -5.91
N PRO A 12 25.65 -25.58 -6.31
CA PRO A 12 25.91 -25.97 -7.70
C PRO A 12 24.97 -27.07 -8.25
N ASP A 13 24.38 -27.88 -7.37
CA ASP A 13 23.40 -28.90 -7.73
C ASP A 13 21.96 -28.37 -7.84
N GLY A 14 21.78 -27.04 -7.73
CA GLY A 14 20.49 -26.35 -7.79
C GLY A 14 19.69 -26.39 -6.49
N LYS A 15 20.17 -27.08 -5.44
CA LYS A 15 19.52 -27.08 -4.13
C LYS A 15 19.75 -25.77 -3.39
N THR A 16 18.91 -25.47 -2.43
CA THR A 16 19.07 -24.31 -1.55
C THR A 16 19.50 -24.72 -0.16
N ALA A 17 20.39 -23.93 0.45
CA ALA A 17 20.81 -24.05 1.83
C ALA A 17 20.53 -22.75 2.58
N LYS A 18 19.86 -22.84 3.73
CA LYS A 18 19.61 -21.67 4.56
C LYS A 18 20.90 -21.20 5.24
N ILE A 19 21.23 -19.92 5.07
CA ILE A 19 22.45 -19.31 5.62
C ILE A 19 22.16 -18.23 6.65
N TYR A 20 20.96 -17.66 6.65
CA TYR A 20 20.49 -16.71 7.63
C TYR A 20 18.96 -16.68 7.64
N ASP A 21 18.37 -16.17 8.72
CA ASP A 21 16.93 -16.03 8.85
C ASP A 21 16.61 -14.94 9.87
N CYS A 22 15.39 -14.44 9.84
CA CYS A 22 14.80 -13.65 10.90
C CYS A 22 13.32 -14.01 11.03
N ASN A 23 12.81 -13.91 12.25
CA ASN A 23 11.41 -14.26 12.50
C ASN A 23 10.46 -13.14 12.05
N ALA A 24 9.15 -13.40 12.05
CA ALA A 24 8.10 -12.44 11.64
C ALA A 24 8.08 -11.08 12.38
N PHE A 25 8.81 -10.94 13.49
CA PHE A 25 8.92 -9.72 14.31
C PHE A 25 10.26 -8.99 14.16
N GLU A 26 11.11 -9.49 13.28
CA GLU A 26 12.43 -8.97 12.94
C GLU A 26 12.47 -8.61 11.44
N ASP A 27 13.46 -7.83 11.04
CA ASP A 27 13.78 -7.55 9.64
C ASP A 27 15.18 -8.06 9.35
N CYS A 28 15.33 -8.69 8.19
CA CYS A 28 16.61 -9.04 7.64
C CYS A 28 16.52 -9.15 6.12
N GLY A 29 17.61 -8.85 5.43
CA GLY A 29 17.66 -9.03 3.99
C GLY A 29 19.01 -8.68 3.39
N PRO A 30 19.33 -9.23 2.21
CA PRO A 30 20.54 -8.87 1.50
C PRO A 30 20.48 -7.41 1.03
N VAL A 31 21.63 -6.76 1.05
CA VAL A 31 21.82 -5.39 0.58
C VAL A 31 22.72 -5.40 -0.66
N ALA A 32 23.92 -5.98 -0.55
CA ALA A 32 24.87 -6.07 -1.66
C ALA A 32 25.91 -7.18 -1.43
N PHE A 33 26.46 -7.74 -2.50
CA PHE A 33 27.65 -8.60 -2.40
C PHE A 33 28.87 -7.78 -2.00
N HIS A 34 29.69 -8.36 -1.13
CA HIS A 34 31.00 -7.82 -0.81
C HIS A 34 31.98 -8.08 -1.97
N LYS A 35 32.99 -7.23 -2.13
CA LYS A 35 33.95 -7.27 -3.25
C LYS A 35 34.79 -8.55 -3.37
N ASP A 36 34.81 -9.38 -2.33
CA ASP A 36 35.49 -10.69 -2.37
C ASP A 36 34.60 -11.82 -2.91
N ASN A 37 33.34 -11.54 -3.23
CA ASN A 37 32.34 -12.50 -3.69
C ASN A 37 32.10 -13.69 -2.74
N LYS A 38 32.53 -13.59 -1.47
CA LYS A 38 32.33 -14.62 -0.44
C LYS A 38 31.37 -14.18 0.65
N ARG A 39 31.23 -12.87 0.82
CA ARG A 39 30.40 -12.27 1.87
C ARG A 39 29.30 -11.39 1.27
N VAL A 40 28.23 -11.20 2.02
CA VAL A 40 27.07 -10.39 1.64
C VAL A 40 26.79 -9.38 2.75
N TYR A 41 26.70 -8.10 2.40
CA TYR A 41 26.12 -7.10 3.29
C TYR A 41 24.64 -7.39 3.45
N ILE A 42 24.20 -7.51 4.70
CA ILE A 42 22.80 -7.69 5.07
C ILE A 42 22.37 -6.55 5.99
N ARG A 43 21.11 -6.15 5.90
CA ARG A 43 20.46 -5.39 6.97
C ARG A 43 19.83 -6.39 7.93
N THR A 44 19.88 -6.15 9.23
CA THR A 44 19.27 -7.04 10.23
C THR A 44 19.03 -6.37 11.57
N ASN A 45 17.95 -6.77 12.26
CA ASN A 45 17.74 -6.52 13.69
C ASN A 45 17.50 -7.82 14.48
N LYS A 46 18.04 -8.95 14.00
CA LYS A 46 17.88 -10.27 14.63
C LYS A 46 18.33 -10.28 16.10
N GLY A 47 17.59 -11.01 16.93
CA GLY A 47 17.95 -11.28 18.32
C GLY A 47 17.66 -10.10 19.23
N SER A 48 18.68 -9.59 19.95
CA SER A 48 18.51 -8.49 20.90
C SER A 48 18.54 -7.10 20.27
N LEU A 49 18.85 -6.98 18.97
CA LEU A 49 18.96 -5.70 18.27
C LEU A 49 17.60 -5.05 18.09
N ASP A 50 17.46 -3.80 18.54
CA ASP A 50 16.21 -3.05 18.35
C ASP A 50 16.16 -2.40 16.96
N LEU A 51 17.21 -1.65 16.63
CA LEU A 51 17.37 -0.96 15.35
C LEU A 51 17.95 -1.90 14.30
N ILE A 52 17.54 -1.70 13.04
CA ILE A 52 18.15 -2.36 11.88
C ILE A 52 19.56 -1.80 11.69
N GLU A 53 20.54 -2.70 11.65
CA GLU A 53 21.95 -2.39 11.42
C GLU A 53 22.45 -3.04 10.12
N LEU A 54 23.56 -2.52 9.59
CA LEU A 54 24.31 -3.15 8.52
C LEU A 54 25.26 -4.19 9.14
N ALA A 55 25.21 -5.40 8.62
CA ALA A 55 26.11 -6.48 8.99
C ALA A 55 26.68 -7.16 7.73
N LEU A 56 27.75 -7.92 7.91
CA LEU A 56 28.44 -8.67 6.87
C LEU A 56 28.31 -10.15 7.19
N LEU A 57 27.59 -10.87 6.33
CA LEU A 57 27.36 -12.31 6.40
C LEU A 57 28.40 -13.04 5.56
N ASP A 58 29.15 -13.95 6.19
CA ASP A 58 29.95 -14.95 5.49
C ASP A 58 29.06 -16.09 5.00
N VAL A 59 28.97 -16.23 3.68
CA VAL A 59 28.02 -17.15 3.02
C VAL A 59 28.43 -18.61 3.22
N ALA A 60 29.71 -18.89 3.49
CA ALA A 60 30.20 -20.25 3.70
C ALA A 60 29.93 -20.74 5.12
N THR A 61 30.14 -19.88 6.11
CA THR A 61 30.11 -20.22 7.54
C THR A 61 28.83 -19.80 8.26
N GLY A 62 28.05 -18.88 7.70
CA GLY A 62 26.89 -18.27 8.36
C GLY A 62 27.27 -17.23 9.43
N ARG A 63 28.56 -16.93 9.60
CA ARG A 63 29.03 -15.93 10.57
C ARG A 63 28.60 -14.53 10.14
N VAL A 64 28.06 -13.77 11.08
CA VAL A 64 27.63 -12.38 10.87
C VAL A 64 28.46 -11.44 11.73
N GLU A 65 29.02 -10.41 11.09
CA GLU A 65 29.80 -9.36 11.74
C GLU A 65 29.12 -8.02 11.58
N LYS A 66 28.96 -7.27 12.68
CA LYS A 66 28.42 -5.91 12.61
C LYS A 66 29.34 -5.01 11.78
N VAL A 67 28.75 -4.24 10.87
CA VAL A 67 29.45 -3.22 10.08
C VAL A 67 29.17 -1.85 10.69
N GLU A 68 27.91 -1.43 10.72
CA GLU A 68 27.50 -0.16 11.34
C GLU A 68 26.00 -0.11 11.65
N GLY A 69 25.62 0.73 12.60
CA GLY A 69 24.24 1.11 12.89
C GLY A 69 24.11 2.63 12.90
N ASP A 70 22.92 3.15 13.17
CA ASP A 70 22.71 4.60 13.28
C ASP A 70 23.69 5.22 14.29
N PRO A 71 24.55 6.17 13.87
CA PRO A 71 25.48 6.84 14.78
C PRO A 71 24.81 7.57 15.95
N LEU A 72 23.54 7.93 15.84
CA LEU A 72 22.77 8.54 16.95
C LEU A 72 21.93 7.53 17.74
N GLY A 73 21.85 6.27 17.29
CA GLY A 73 21.08 5.22 17.95
C GLY A 73 19.58 5.53 18.08
N LYS A 74 18.98 6.21 17.09
CA LYS A 74 17.57 6.64 17.13
C LYS A 74 16.66 5.91 16.16
N VAL A 75 17.18 5.55 14.99
CA VAL A 75 16.37 5.06 13.86
C VAL A 75 17.06 3.91 13.14
N ASP A 76 16.27 3.18 12.35
CA ASP A 76 16.76 2.08 11.53
C ASP A 76 17.71 2.57 10.43
N LEU A 77 18.61 1.69 9.99
CA LEU A 77 19.30 1.85 8.71
C LEU A 77 18.28 1.79 7.57
N GLU A 78 18.19 2.86 6.78
CA GLU A 78 17.24 2.98 5.67
C GLU A 78 17.88 2.73 4.30
N GLY A 79 19.18 3.03 4.16
CA GLY A 79 19.87 2.85 2.89
C GLY A 79 21.38 2.75 3.02
N VAL A 80 21.98 2.04 2.07
CA VAL A 80 23.43 1.95 1.89
C VAL A 80 23.75 2.17 0.43
N ASN A 81 24.60 3.16 0.15
CA ASN A 81 25.08 3.45 -1.19
C ASN A 81 26.43 2.76 -1.38
N PHE A 82 26.62 2.08 -2.51
CA PHE A 82 27.87 1.42 -2.88
C PHE A 82 28.42 2.03 -4.17
N SER A 83 29.75 2.07 -4.28
CA SER A 83 30.38 2.32 -5.57
C SER A 83 30.17 1.11 -6.48
N SER A 84 29.65 1.32 -7.68
CA SER A 84 29.59 0.33 -8.73
C SER A 84 30.98 -0.07 -9.24
N VAL A 85 31.99 0.78 -9.07
CA VAL A 85 33.38 0.54 -9.50
C VAL A 85 34.15 -0.24 -8.43
N THR A 86 34.24 0.27 -7.20
CA THR A 86 35.06 -0.34 -6.14
C THR A 86 34.32 -1.37 -5.31
N LYS A 87 32.97 -1.35 -5.34
CA LYS A 87 32.08 -2.11 -4.46
C LYS A 87 32.22 -1.76 -2.97
N ASP A 88 32.91 -0.67 -2.65
CA ASP A 88 33.01 -0.16 -1.29
C ASP A 88 31.76 0.66 -0.93
N ILE A 89 31.48 0.78 0.36
CA ILE A 89 30.41 1.62 0.89
C ILE A 89 30.76 3.08 0.62
N VAL A 90 29.85 3.80 -0.03
CA VAL A 90 29.93 5.24 -0.27
C VAL A 90 29.33 6.00 0.90
N ALA A 91 28.12 5.62 1.34
CA ALA A 91 27.43 6.27 2.45
C ALA A 91 26.33 5.39 3.04
N THR A 92 26.03 5.58 4.33
CA THR A 92 24.82 5.07 4.97
C THR A 92 23.81 6.18 5.21
N VAL A 93 22.53 5.82 5.15
CA VAL A 93 21.39 6.76 5.21
C VAL A 93 20.42 6.31 6.30
N TYR A 94 20.01 7.28 7.12
CA TYR A 94 19.09 7.10 8.25
C TYR A 94 18.01 8.18 8.20
N TYR A 95 16.76 7.84 8.47
CA TYR A 95 15.65 8.79 8.45
C TYR A 95 15.12 9.02 9.86
N ASP A 96 15.53 10.13 10.50
CA ASP A 96 14.91 10.64 11.73
C ASP A 96 13.81 11.64 11.33
N ASP A 97 13.85 12.88 11.83
CA ASP A 97 12.99 13.97 11.36
C ASP A 97 13.27 14.35 9.90
N LYS A 98 14.52 14.15 9.44
CA LYS A 98 15.00 14.35 8.07
C LYS A 98 16.06 13.28 7.73
N PRO A 99 16.36 13.05 6.44
CA PRO A 99 17.45 12.17 6.05
C PRO A 99 18.79 12.63 6.62
N ARG A 100 19.56 11.71 7.19
CA ARG A 100 20.95 11.88 7.60
C ARG A 100 21.83 10.96 6.77
N ILE A 101 22.83 11.53 6.10
CA ILE A 101 23.76 10.79 5.23
C ILE A 101 25.15 10.81 5.89
N TYR A 102 25.74 9.63 6.08
CA TYR A 102 27.08 9.47 6.62
C TYR A 102 28.01 8.92 5.54
N PHE A 103 28.78 9.82 4.92
CA PHE A 103 29.73 9.44 3.87
C PHE A 103 30.94 8.69 4.43
N LYS A 104 31.30 7.59 3.77
CA LYS A 104 32.54 6.84 3.96
C LYS A 104 33.54 7.15 2.84
N ASP A 105 33.03 7.50 1.66
CA ASP A 105 33.84 7.95 0.53
C ASP A 105 33.91 9.50 0.47
N LYS A 106 35.12 10.04 0.61
CA LYS A 106 35.40 11.49 0.62
C LYS A 106 35.24 12.17 -0.74
N LYS A 107 35.38 11.43 -1.84
CA LYS A 107 35.16 11.94 -3.20
C LYS A 107 33.67 12.17 -3.44
N TYR A 108 32.83 11.20 -3.05
CA TYR A 108 31.38 11.33 -3.12
C TYR A 108 30.84 12.41 -2.17
N GLU A 109 31.36 12.49 -0.95
CA GLU A 109 31.02 13.56 0.00
C GLU A 109 31.29 14.94 -0.62
N LYS A 110 32.42 15.10 -1.31
CA LYS A 110 32.76 16.33 -2.02
C LYS A 110 31.77 16.64 -3.15
N TYR A 111 31.36 15.64 -3.94
CA TYR A 111 30.35 15.85 -4.98
C TYR A 111 28.99 16.25 -4.42
N TYR A 112 28.54 15.58 -3.38
CA TYR A 112 27.31 15.93 -2.67
C TYR A 112 27.36 17.39 -2.19
N ASN A 113 28.45 17.78 -1.53
CA ASN A 113 28.62 19.15 -1.02
C ASN A 113 28.73 20.19 -2.14
N ASP A 114 29.41 19.88 -3.24
CA ASP A 114 29.51 20.75 -4.42
C ASP A 114 28.12 21.00 -5.03
N ILE A 115 27.27 19.98 -5.13
CA ILE A 115 25.89 20.09 -5.62
C ILE A 115 25.02 20.85 -4.61
N LYS A 116 25.08 20.49 -3.33
CA LYS A 116 24.30 21.12 -2.25
C LYS A 116 24.58 22.62 -2.17
N LYS A 117 25.85 23.03 -2.30
CA LYS A 117 26.24 24.44 -2.35
C LYS A 117 25.56 25.22 -3.49
N ARG A 118 25.28 24.58 -4.63
CA ARG A 118 24.62 25.21 -5.79
C ARG A 118 23.10 25.24 -5.66
N LEU A 119 22.51 24.21 -5.04
CA LEU A 119 21.06 24.00 -4.99
C LEU A 119 20.40 24.43 -3.68
N GLY A 120 21.20 24.82 -2.68
CA GLY A 120 20.76 25.32 -1.37
C GLY A 120 20.30 24.22 -0.44
N ASP A 121 19.27 24.50 0.36
CA ASP A 121 18.74 23.61 1.41
C ASP A 121 17.92 22.42 0.88
N ARG A 122 18.02 22.11 -0.42
CA ARG A 122 17.38 20.93 -1.00
C ARG A 122 18.10 19.66 -0.58
N GLU A 123 17.33 18.60 -0.40
CA GLU A 123 17.88 17.25 -0.25
C GLU A 123 18.38 16.77 -1.60
N ILE A 124 19.57 16.16 -1.60
CA ILE A 124 20.24 15.67 -2.80
C ILE A 124 20.30 14.15 -2.73
N ASN A 125 19.80 13.49 -3.77
CA ASN A 125 19.83 12.04 -3.89
C ASN A 125 20.48 11.62 -5.22
N PHE A 126 21.51 10.78 -5.16
CA PHE A 126 22.13 10.16 -6.32
C PHE A 126 21.30 8.95 -6.74
N GLN A 127 20.56 9.05 -7.84
CA GLN A 127 19.66 7.99 -8.31
C GLN A 127 20.40 6.90 -9.10
N SER A 128 21.34 7.29 -9.94
CA SER A 128 22.12 6.36 -10.77
C SER A 128 23.43 6.99 -11.24
N ALA A 129 24.32 6.16 -11.76
CA ALA A 129 25.63 6.58 -12.27
C ALA A 129 25.99 5.85 -13.57
N THR A 130 26.88 6.43 -14.38
CA THR A 130 27.58 5.67 -15.43
C THR A 130 28.46 4.59 -14.80
N ARG A 131 28.79 3.54 -15.57
CA ARG A 131 29.59 2.39 -15.07
C ARG A 131 30.96 2.80 -14.51
N ASP A 132 31.52 3.90 -15.01
CA ASP A 132 32.80 4.47 -14.57
C ASP A 132 32.64 5.58 -13.51
N GLU A 133 31.40 5.83 -13.06
CA GLU A 133 31.05 6.83 -12.05
C GLU A 133 31.51 8.24 -12.39
N LYS A 134 31.59 8.56 -13.69
CA LYS A 134 31.92 9.90 -14.16
C LYS A 134 30.71 10.81 -14.25
N LYS A 135 29.52 10.26 -14.50
CA LYS A 135 28.26 11.02 -14.53
C LYS A 135 27.23 10.41 -13.61
N PHE A 136 26.45 11.25 -12.95
CA PHE A 136 25.38 10.87 -12.04
C PHE A 136 24.06 11.49 -12.45
N VAL A 137 22.98 10.72 -12.37
CA VAL A 137 21.62 11.28 -12.30
C VAL A 137 21.36 11.65 -10.85
N VAL A 138 21.04 12.91 -10.62
CA VAL A 138 20.84 13.48 -9.29
C VAL A 138 19.44 14.06 -9.21
N VAL A 139 18.74 13.81 -8.11
CA VAL A 139 17.46 14.44 -7.79
C VAL A 139 17.67 15.42 -6.64
N SER A 140 17.23 16.65 -6.82
CA SER A 140 17.14 17.62 -5.74
C SER A 140 15.68 17.88 -5.39
N SER A 141 15.28 17.72 -4.13
CA SER A 141 13.89 17.91 -3.69
C SER A 141 13.79 18.56 -2.32
N SER A 142 12.58 18.94 -1.92
CA SER A 142 12.25 19.41 -0.58
C SER A 142 10.78 19.11 -0.26
N ASP A 143 10.33 19.48 0.93
CA ASP A 143 8.91 19.53 1.29
C ASP A 143 8.05 20.41 0.38
N VAL A 144 8.64 21.48 -0.16
CA VAL A 144 7.99 22.44 -1.09
C VAL A 144 8.50 22.36 -2.53
N ASP A 145 9.16 21.25 -2.89
CA ASP A 145 9.62 21.01 -4.26
C ASP A 145 9.64 19.50 -4.54
N PRO A 146 8.72 18.98 -5.39
CA PRO A 146 8.64 17.55 -5.67
C PRO A 146 9.88 16.98 -6.34
N GLY A 147 10.73 17.83 -6.92
CA GLY A 147 12.01 17.40 -7.46
C GLY A 147 12.39 18.11 -8.75
N THR A 148 13.70 18.30 -8.91
CA THR A 148 14.33 18.57 -10.20
C THR A 148 15.38 17.50 -10.43
N VAL A 149 15.44 16.97 -11.65
CA VAL A 149 16.38 15.92 -12.06
C VAL A 149 17.50 16.55 -12.86
N TRP A 150 18.73 16.19 -12.51
CA TRP A 150 19.97 16.75 -13.01
C TRP A 150 20.90 15.65 -13.51
N VAL A 151 21.82 16.01 -14.41
CA VAL A 151 23.06 15.26 -14.66
C VAL A 151 24.22 16.01 -14.03
N TYR A 152 24.98 15.33 -13.20
CA TYR A 152 26.23 15.84 -12.65
C TYR A 152 27.42 15.11 -13.28
N ASP A 153 28.31 15.86 -13.95
CA ASP A 153 29.57 15.33 -14.49
C ASP A 153 30.70 15.60 -13.50
N THR A 154 31.36 14.55 -13.01
CA THR A 154 32.40 14.69 -11.98
C THR A 154 33.72 15.27 -12.48
N GLY A 155 33.98 15.19 -13.78
CA GLY A 155 35.21 15.68 -14.41
C GLY A 155 35.14 17.19 -14.60
N SER A 156 34.11 17.65 -15.33
CA SER A 156 33.88 19.09 -15.53
C SER A 156 33.25 19.78 -14.31
N ARG A 157 32.64 19.00 -13.41
CA ARG A 157 31.76 19.48 -12.33
C ARG A 157 30.56 20.28 -12.86
N ASP A 158 30.13 20.00 -14.08
CA ASP A 158 28.90 20.58 -14.61
C ASP A 158 27.68 19.91 -13.97
N LEU A 159 26.64 20.72 -13.75
CA LEU A 159 25.36 20.28 -13.22
C LEU A 159 24.26 20.81 -14.14
N SER A 160 23.80 19.96 -15.06
CA SER A 160 22.84 20.34 -16.08
C SER A 160 21.45 19.79 -15.73
N THR A 161 20.41 20.62 -15.85
CA THR A 161 19.02 20.20 -15.64
C THR A 161 18.59 19.25 -16.75
N LEU A 162 18.00 18.11 -16.40
CA LEU A 162 17.29 17.25 -17.35
C LEU A 162 15.84 17.68 -17.48
N TYR A 163 15.10 17.65 -16.36
CA TYR A 163 13.70 18.05 -16.30
C TYR A 163 13.28 18.38 -14.87
N GLN A 164 12.19 19.10 -14.75
CA GLN A 164 11.56 19.40 -13.47
C GLN A 164 10.28 18.57 -13.28
N VAL A 165 10.19 17.88 -12.15
CA VAL A 165 8.99 17.10 -11.81
C VAL A 165 7.84 18.06 -11.58
N ARG A 166 6.71 17.83 -12.25
CA ARG A 166 5.52 18.71 -12.19
C ARG A 166 5.89 20.17 -12.45
N GLU A 167 6.47 20.45 -13.62
CA GLU A 167 6.92 21.80 -14.00
C GLU A 167 5.83 22.89 -13.88
N LYS A 168 4.56 22.52 -14.07
CA LYS A 168 3.41 23.43 -13.97
C LYS A 168 2.96 23.70 -12.53
N LEU A 169 3.53 22.99 -11.54
CA LEU A 169 3.19 23.20 -10.14
C LEU A 169 3.89 24.47 -9.63
N ASP A 170 3.09 25.45 -9.20
CA ASP A 170 3.62 26.62 -8.54
C ASP A 170 4.15 26.27 -7.14
N ARG A 171 5.47 26.13 -7.04
CA ARG A 171 6.20 25.84 -5.80
C ARG A 171 6.01 26.93 -4.74
N LYS A 172 5.72 28.18 -5.13
CA LYS A 172 5.47 29.27 -4.18
C LYS A 172 4.16 29.08 -3.43
N SER A 173 3.25 28.27 -3.96
CA SER A 173 1.97 27.94 -3.32
C SER A 173 2.07 26.75 -2.34
N LEU A 174 3.22 26.06 -2.28
CA LEU A 174 3.45 24.93 -1.38
C LEU A 174 3.84 25.39 0.04
N ALA A 175 3.47 24.57 1.03
CA ALA A 175 3.65 24.82 2.45
C ALA A 175 4.78 23.96 3.05
N PRO A 176 5.64 24.50 3.90
CA PRO A 176 6.67 23.71 4.57
C PRO A 176 6.07 22.62 5.47
N MET A 177 6.75 21.48 5.50
CA MET A 177 6.48 20.36 6.39
C MET A 177 7.41 20.43 7.60
N LYS A 178 6.83 20.45 8.80
CA LYS A 178 7.57 20.54 10.06
C LYS A 178 7.50 19.21 10.81
N PRO A 179 8.64 18.62 11.22
CA PRO A 179 8.63 17.50 12.15
C PRO A 179 8.12 17.98 13.53
N ILE A 180 7.24 17.19 14.14
CA ILE A 180 6.74 17.39 15.50
C ILE A 180 6.71 16.05 16.23
N ARG A 181 6.60 16.09 17.56
CA ARG A 181 6.43 14.89 18.39
C ARG A 181 5.39 15.16 19.47
N PHE A 182 4.59 14.16 19.81
CA PHE A 182 3.60 14.25 20.87
C PHE A 182 3.53 12.92 21.64
N LYS A 183 2.89 12.92 22.80
CA LYS A 183 2.69 11.71 23.62
C LYS A 183 1.33 11.10 23.33
N SER A 184 1.28 9.79 23.14
CA SER A 184 0.04 9.02 23.04
C SER A 184 -0.61 8.78 24.42
N SER A 185 -1.72 8.04 24.45
CA SER A 185 -2.49 7.72 25.65
C SER A 185 -1.66 7.08 26.77
N ASP A 186 -0.66 6.28 26.39
CA ASP A 186 0.24 5.55 27.28
C ASP A 186 1.62 6.20 27.45
N GLY A 187 1.78 7.44 26.96
CA GLY A 187 3.04 8.17 27.04
C GLY A 187 4.09 7.78 26.00
N LEU A 188 3.78 6.85 25.08
CA LEU A 188 4.64 6.58 23.93
C LEU A 188 4.79 7.87 23.10
N GLU A 189 6.02 8.21 22.74
CA GLU A 189 6.27 9.36 21.87
C GLU A 189 6.02 9.00 20.41
N ILE A 190 5.17 9.77 19.74
CA ILE A 190 4.77 9.57 18.36
C ILE A 190 5.43 10.64 17.49
N PRO A 191 6.34 10.25 16.57
CA PRO A 191 6.85 11.15 15.54
C PRO A 191 5.74 11.50 14.55
N ALA A 192 5.69 12.76 14.11
CA ALA A 192 4.71 13.18 13.12
C ALA A 192 5.23 14.36 12.28
N TYR A 193 4.52 14.63 11.19
CA TYR A 193 4.75 15.82 10.38
C TYR A 193 3.52 16.70 10.38
N LEU A 194 3.75 18.00 10.49
CA LEU A 194 2.73 19.04 10.46
C LEU A 194 2.97 19.96 9.25
N THR A 195 1.97 20.06 8.38
CA THR A 195 1.95 21.03 7.29
C THR A 195 0.85 22.05 7.55
N LEU A 196 1.22 23.34 7.58
CA LEU A 196 0.28 24.43 7.88
C LEU A 196 -0.02 25.25 6.63
N PRO A 197 -1.25 25.76 6.48
CA PRO A 197 -1.65 26.57 5.35
C PRO A 197 -0.79 27.84 5.24
N LYS A 198 -0.34 28.16 4.03
CA LYS A 198 0.48 29.35 3.79
C LYS A 198 -0.37 30.62 3.87
N GLY A 199 0.15 31.64 4.55
CA GLY A 199 -0.51 32.95 4.67
C GLY A 199 -1.72 32.97 5.60
N VAL A 200 -1.92 31.93 6.40
CA VAL A 200 -2.97 31.87 7.43
C VAL A 200 -2.30 31.69 8.78
N GLU A 201 -2.78 32.39 9.80
CA GLU A 201 -2.31 32.21 11.17
C GLU A 201 -2.59 30.78 11.66
N ALA A 202 -1.64 30.17 12.36
CA ALA A 202 -1.76 28.81 12.89
C ALA A 202 -2.62 28.76 14.16
N LYS A 203 -3.87 29.20 14.05
CA LYS A 203 -4.79 29.34 15.18
C LYS A 203 -6.21 28.94 14.78
N ASN A 204 -6.81 28.00 15.52
CA ASN A 204 -8.16 27.50 15.31
C ASN A 204 -8.45 27.19 13.83
N LEU A 205 -7.52 26.51 13.16
CA LEU A 205 -7.66 26.09 11.77
C LEU A 205 -8.59 24.87 11.67
N PRO A 206 -9.35 24.70 10.58
CA PRO A 206 -9.86 23.38 10.26
C PRO A 206 -8.65 22.46 10.04
N MET A 207 -8.73 21.21 10.44
CA MET A 207 -7.61 20.27 10.31
C MET A 207 -8.03 18.96 9.68
N VAL A 208 -7.08 18.29 9.03
CA VAL A 208 -7.24 16.92 8.56
C VAL A 208 -6.05 16.10 9.03
N VAL A 209 -6.30 15.03 9.78
CA VAL A 209 -5.28 14.02 10.06
C VAL A 209 -5.25 13.01 8.91
N VAL A 210 -4.04 12.70 8.43
CA VAL A 210 -3.79 11.84 7.28
C VAL A 210 -2.93 10.67 7.74
N PRO A 211 -3.53 9.60 8.32
CA PRO A 211 -2.78 8.39 8.67
C PRO A 211 -2.32 7.67 7.40
N HIS A 212 -1.06 7.26 7.38
CA HIS A 212 -0.49 6.54 6.24
C HIS A 212 -1.03 5.11 6.11
N GLY A 213 -0.96 4.55 4.90
CA GLY A 213 -1.24 3.13 4.63
C GLY A 213 -0.13 2.21 5.14
N GLY A 214 -0.34 0.89 5.07
CA GLY A 214 0.59 -0.11 5.61
C GLY A 214 -0.15 -1.23 6.36
N PRO A 215 0.00 -1.36 7.69
CA PRO A 215 0.50 -0.33 8.62
C PRO A 215 2.03 -0.26 8.75
N TRP A 216 2.75 -1.29 8.32
CA TRP A 216 4.21 -1.37 8.44
C TRP A 216 4.92 -0.54 7.36
N ALA A 217 4.69 0.76 7.40
CA ALA A 217 5.29 1.80 6.58
C ALA A 217 5.49 3.07 7.42
N ARG A 218 5.93 4.17 6.82
CA ARG A 218 6.03 5.48 7.50
C ARG A 218 5.89 6.60 6.50
N ASP A 219 5.43 7.75 7.00
CA ASP A 219 5.68 9.03 6.35
C ASP A 219 7.10 9.52 6.68
N SER A 220 7.69 10.25 5.74
CA SER A 220 9.02 10.87 5.85
C SER A 220 8.96 12.32 5.41
N TRP A 221 9.90 13.14 5.89
CA TRP A 221 9.98 14.53 5.45
C TRP A 221 10.18 14.64 3.94
N GLY A 222 9.37 15.48 3.29
CA GLY A 222 9.44 15.71 1.86
C GLY A 222 8.10 16.14 1.27
N TYR A 223 8.05 16.30 -0.05
CA TYR A 223 6.82 16.67 -0.75
C TYR A 223 5.78 15.55 -0.61
N HIS A 224 4.62 15.89 -0.02
CA HIS A 224 3.49 14.96 0.10
C HIS A 224 2.23 15.59 -0.52
N SER A 225 1.67 14.95 -1.55
CA SER A 225 0.61 15.57 -2.36
C SER A 225 -0.68 15.83 -1.60
N TYR A 226 -1.12 14.93 -0.72
CA TYR A 226 -2.32 15.17 0.09
C TYR A 226 -2.12 16.32 1.08
N ALA A 227 -0.96 16.38 1.75
CA ALA A 227 -0.68 17.45 2.70
C ALA A 227 -0.58 18.81 2.02
N GLN A 228 0.08 18.88 0.86
CA GLN A 228 0.15 20.11 0.08
C GLN A 228 -1.21 20.55 -0.45
N PHE A 229 -2.01 19.61 -0.96
CA PHE A 229 -3.36 19.88 -1.43
C PHE A 229 -4.25 20.42 -0.30
N LEU A 230 -4.31 19.73 0.83
CA LEU A 230 -5.14 20.12 1.98
C LEU A 230 -4.66 21.43 2.62
N ALA A 231 -3.36 21.61 2.82
CA ALA A 231 -2.82 22.88 3.32
C ALA A 231 -3.14 24.05 2.38
N ASN A 232 -3.12 23.83 1.06
CA ASN A 232 -3.55 24.84 0.10
C ASN A 232 -5.05 25.21 0.24
N ARG A 233 -5.91 24.29 0.70
CA ARG A 233 -7.33 24.55 0.97
C ARG A 233 -7.61 25.18 2.34
N GLY A 234 -6.57 25.40 3.15
CA GLY A 234 -6.65 26.09 4.44
C GLY A 234 -6.64 25.15 5.65
N TYR A 235 -6.37 23.86 5.46
CA TYR A 235 -6.33 22.89 6.55
C TYR A 235 -4.96 22.82 7.20
N ALA A 236 -4.91 22.72 8.53
CA ALA A 236 -3.74 22.13 9.19
C ALA A 236 -3.71 20.62 8.90
N VAL A 237 -2.57 20.08 8.47
CA VAL A 237 -2.45 18.67 8.10
C VAL A 237 -1.48 17.96 9.03
N LEU A 238 -1.97 16.93 9.71
CA LEU A 238 -1.18 16.08 10.60
C LEU A 238 -0.93 14.73 9.95
N GLN A 239 0.33 14.30 9.89
CA GLN A 239 0.75 12.99 9.39
C GLN A 239 1.49 12.24 10.52
N PRO A 240 0.78 11.47 11.36
CA PRO A 240 1.40 10.75 12.46
C PRO A 240 2.02 9.43 11.99
N ASN A 241 3.25 9.16 12.40
CA ASN A 241 3.87 7.84 12.35
C ASN A 241 3.51 7.09 13.64
N PHE A 242 2.30 6.54 13.68
CA PHE A 242 1.77 5.77 14.82
C PHE A 242 2.61 4.53 15.12
N ARG A 243 2.48 3.92 16.31
CA ARG A 243 3.16 2.65 16.62
C ARG A 243 2.85 1.60 15.56
N ALA A 244 3.82 0.78 15.19
CA ALA A 244 3.88 0.00 13.95
C ALA A 244 4.35 0.72 12.69
N SER A 245 4.65 2.02 12.72
CA SER A 245 5.43 2.61 11.64
C SER A 245 6.85 2.04 11.62
N THR A 246 7.41 1.85 10.42
CA THR A 246 8.80 1.40 10.24
C THR A 246 9.80 2.51 10.57
N GLY A 247 11.08 2.20 10.65
CA GLY A 247 12.15 3.19 10.71
C GLY A 247 12.54 3.63 12.13
N TYR A 248 11.76 3.28 13.15
CA TYR A 248 11.99 3.66 14.56
C TYR A 248 12.36 2.47 15.45
N GLY A 249 12.87 1.38 14.85
CA GLY A 249 13.23 0.16 15.57
C GLY A 249 12.08 -0.81 15.76
N LYS A 250 12.43 -2.07 15.99
CA LYS A 250 11.46 -3.16 16.10
C LYS A 250 10.58 -3.04 17.34
N LYS A 251 11.03 -2.40 18.42
CA LYS A 251 10.16 -2.13 19.57
C LYS A 251 9.00 -1.21 19.21
N PHE A 252 9.27 -0.12 18.47
CA PHE A 252 8.22 0.78 18.00
C PHE A 252 7.30 0.10 16.97
N LEU A 253 7.90 -0.67 16.05
CA LEU A 253 7.15 -1.46 15.06
C LEU A 253 6.22 -2.49 15.73
N ASN A 254 6.75 -3.26 16.67
CA ASN A 254 6.03 -4.37 17.31
C ASN A 254 5.07 -3.89 18.41
N ALA A 255 5.19 -2.64 18.89
CA ALA A 255 4.24 -2.04 19.83
C ALA A 255 2.82 -1.91 19.25
N GLY A 256 2.64 -2.00 17.93
CA GLY A 256 1.31 -2.05 17.30
C GLY A 256 0.79 -3.46 16.99
N ASN A 257 1.53 -4.52 17.34
CA ASN A 257 1.04 -5.88 17.16
C ASN A 257 -0.20 -6.11 18.05
N ASN A 258 -1.27 -6.62 17.44
CA ASN A 258 -2.58 -6.83 18.06
C ASN A 258 -3.30 -5.55 18.51
N GLU A 259 -2.88 -4.37 18.06
CA GLU A 259 -3.39 -3.07 18.52
C GLU A 259 -4.13 -2.28 17.42
N TRP A 260 -4.54 -2.94 16.34
CA TRP A 260 -5.37 -2.33 15.29
C TRP A 260 -6.67 -1.81 15.89
N GLY A 261 -7.01 -0.54 15.63
CA GLY A 261 -8.21 0.11 16.17
C GLY A 261 -8.16 0.39 17.67
N GLN A 262 -7.06 0.05 18.34
CA GLN A 262 -6.83 0.26 19.77
C GLN A 262 -5.69 1.27 19.97
N LYS A 263 -4.54 0.90 20.56
CA LYS A 263 -3.49 1.88 20.83
C LYS A 263 -2.89 2.52 19.57
N MET A 264 -2.93 1.84 18.42
CA MET A 264 -2.58 2.48 17.14
C MET A 264 -3.53 3.63 16.79
N GLN A 265 -4.82 3.49 17.11
CA GLN A 265 -5.82 4.54 16.94
C GLN A 265 -5.69 5.65 17.99
N ASP A 266 -5.25 5.31 19.20
CA ASP A 266 -4.91 6.30 20.24
C ASP A 266 -3.79 7.22 19.76
N ASP A 267 -2.75 6.70 19.12
CA ASP A 267 -1.65 7.52 18.60
C ASP A 267 -2.15 8.60 17.64
N ILE A 268 -3.12 8.27 16.77
CA ILE A 268 -3.74 9.22 15.85
C ILE A 268 -4.61 10.22 16.61
N THR A 269 -5.45 9.72 17.53
CA THR A 269 -6.36 10.50 18.37
C THR A 269 -5.62 11.54 19.22
N TRP A 270 -4.52 11.15 19.83
CA TRP A 270 -3.72 12.02 20.68
C TRP A 270 -2.92 13.04 19.88
N GLY A 271 -2.56 12.75 18.63
CA GLY A 271 -2.01 13.74 17.72
C GLY A 271 -2.99 14.87 17.39
N VAL A 272 -4.26 14.52 17.17
CA VAL A 272 -5.34 15.51 16.99
C VAL A 272 -5.51 16.35 18.26
N LYS A 273 -5.64 15.70 19.43
CA LYS A 273 -5.77 16.40 20.72
C LYS A 273 -4.60 17.34 21.00
N TYR A 274 -3.37 16.90 20.70
CA TYR A 274 -2.19 17.72 20.83
C TYR A 274 -2.31 19.02 20.01
N LEU A 275 -2.75 18.97 18.75
CA LEU A 275 -2.91 20.18 17.93
C LEU A 275 -4.06 21.09 18.41
N ILE A 276 -5.12 20.52 18.99
CA ILE A 276 -6.19 21.28 19.64
C ILE A 276 -5.64 22.01 20.88
N ASP A 277 -4.88 21.32 21.73
CA ASP A 277 -4.28 21.88 22.94
C ASP A 277 -3.26 22.98 22.63
N GLN A 278 -2.53 22.86 21.52
CA GLN A 278 -1.65 23.93 21.02
C GLN A 278 -2.43 25.13 20.44
N GLY A 279 -3.76 25.08 20.38
CA GLY A 279 -4.61 26.11 19.78
C GLY A 279 -4.51 26.19 18.25
N ILE A 280 -3.83 25.22 17.61
CA ILE A 280 -3.63 25.18 16.16
C ILE A 280 -4.91 24.72 15.47
N ALA A 281 -5.52 23.65 15.98
CA ALA A 281 -6.71 23.05 15.39
C ALA A 281 -7.98 23.45 16.14
N ASP A 282 -9.05 23.73 15.39
CA ASP A 282 -10.37 23.92 15.95
C ASP A 282 -11.00 22.56 16.30
N PRO A 283 -11.38 22.29 17.57
CA PRO A 283 -11.94 21.01 18.00
C PRO A 283 -13.25 20.64 17.30
N LYS A 284 -13.95 21.60 16.68
CA LYS A 284 -15.21 21.34 15.94
C LYS A 284 -15.00 21.08 14.45
N ARG A 285 -13.78 21.27 13.94
CA ARG A 285 -13.46 21.19 12.50
C ARG A 285 -12.27 20.25 12.24
N VAL A 286 -12.35 19.06 12.82
CA VAL A 286 -11.36 17.99 12.63
C VAL A 286 -11.91 16.97 11.62
N GLY A 287 -11.16 16.72 10.55
CA GLY A 287 -11.39 15.63 9.62
C GLY A 287 -10.32 14.55 9.69
N ILE A 288 -10.63 13.39 9.12
CA ILE A 288 -9.68 12.28 8.93
C ILE A 288 -9.78 11.74 7.50
N LEU A 289 -8.64 11.54 6.84
CA LEU A 289 -8.57 11.00 5.48
C LEU A 289 -7.39 10.07 5.34
N GLY A 290 -7.61 8.82 4.96
CA GLY A 290 -6.53 7.85 4.78
C GLY A 290 -6.86 6.75 3.78
N GLY A 291 -5.81 6.11 3.27
CA GLY A 291 -5.89 5.03 2.30
C GLY A 291 -5.38 3.70 2.84
N SER A 292 -5.98 2.58 2.43
CA SER A 292 -5.55 1.23 2.86
C SER A 292 -5.65 1.07 4.38
N TYR A 293 -4.57 0.72 5.10
CA TYR A 293 -4.57 0.80 6.57
C TYR A 293 -4.96 2.20 7.09
N GLY A 294 -4.53 3.28 6.45
CA GLY A 294 -4.98 4.64 6.81
C GLY A 294 -6.49 4.82 6.60
N GLY A 295 -7.09 4.09 5.65
CA GLY A 295 -8.52 4.01 5.45
C GLY A 295 -9.20 3.22 6.57
N TYR A 296 -8.61 2.10 7.02
CA TYR A 296 -9.05 1.39 8.23
C TYR A 296 -8.97 2.30 9.46
N ALA A 297 -7.86 3.02 9.67
CA ALA A 297 -7.70 3.98 10.75
C ALA A 297 -8.69 5.15 10.67
N THR A 298 -9.10 5.52 9.45
CA THR A 298 -10.20 6.47 9.22
C THR A 298 -11.52 5.91 9.74
N LEU A 299 -11.88 4.69 9.34
CA LEU A 299 -13.09 4.01 9.81
C LEU A 299 -13.05 3.76 11.33
N ALA A 300 -11.95 3.24 11.86
CA ALA A 300 -11.72 3.01 13.28
C ALA A 300 -11.81 4.32 14.08
N GLY A 301 -11.27 5.42 13.56
CA GLY A 301 -11.39 6.74 14.17
C GLY A 301 -12.85 7.18 14.35
N VAL A 302 -13.66 7.12 13.29
CA VAL A 302 -15.07 7.53 13.40
C VAL A 302 -15.95 6.52 14.14
N THR A 303 -15.53 5.26 14.24
CA THR A 303 -16.26 4.22 14.97
C THR A 303 -15.95 4.23 16.48
N PHE A 304 -14.67 4.31 16.84
CA PHE A 304 -14.20 4.18 18.23
C PHE A 304 -13.97 5.52 18.94
N THR A 305 -13.87 6.62 18.18
CA THR A 305 -13.87 8.00 18.70
C THR A 305 -14.91 8.87 17.98
N PRO A 306 -16.21 8.50 18.06
CA PRO A 306 -17.26 9.07 17.21
C PRO A 306 -17.53 10.57 17.43
N ASP A 307 -17.02 11.16 18.51
CA ASP A 307 -17.15 12.58 18.84
C ASP A 307 -16.02 13.46 18.31
N LEU A 308 -14.90 12.86 17.88
CA LEU A 308 -13.68 13.61 17.56
C LEU A 308 -13.70 14.23 16.16
N TYR A 309 -14.33 13.54 15.19
CA TYR A 309 -14.25 13.89 13.78
C TYR A 309 -15.58 14.43 13.25
N ALA A 310 -15.52 15.58 12.57
CA ALA A 310 -16.64 16.21 11.88
C ALA A 310 -16.81 15.73 10.43
N ALA A 311 -15.79 15.13 9.82
CA ALA A 311 -15.86 14.51 8.49
C ALA A 311 -14.81 13.40 8.32
N ALA A 312 -15.11 12.37 7.53
CA ALA A 312 -14.16 11.31 7.22
C ALA A 312 -14.18 10.90 5.74
N VAL A 313 -13.00 10.62 5.17
CA VAL A 313 -12.83 10.12 3.80
C VAL A 313 -11.99 8.84 3.84
N ALA A 314 -12.63 7.68 3.71
CA ALA A 314 -12.00 6.38 3.78
C ALA A 314 -11.73 5.84 2.36
N ILE A 315 -10.46 5.67 1.99
CA ILE A 315 -10.04 5.24 0.65
C ILE A 315 -9.52 3.81 0.71
N VAL A 316 -10.08 2.90 -0.10
CA VAL A 316 -9.73 1.47 -0.16
C VAL A 316 -9.55 0.86 1.23
N ALA A 317 -10.54 1.09 2.09
CA ALA A 317 -10.45 0.87 3.53
C ALA A 317 -11.01 -0.51 3.93
N PRO A 318 -10.22 -1.37 4.60
CA PRO A 318 -10.79 -2.55 5.21
C PRO A 318 -11.73 -2.14 6.35
N SER A 319 -12.93 -2.70 6.37
CA SER A 319 -13.94 -2.40 7.39
C SER A 319 -14.18 -3.60 8.31
N ASN A 320 -13.79 -4.80 7.89
CA ASN A 320 -13.84 -6.01 8.70
C ASN A 320 -12.56 -6.84 8.52
N LEU A 321 -11.87 -7.08 9.63
CA LEU A 321 -10.57 -7.75 9.63
C LEU A 321 -10.66 -9.24 9.29
N GLN A 322 -11.80 -9.88 9.53
CA GLN A 322 -12.02 -11.27 9.15
C GLN A 322 -12.16 -11.42 7.63
N THR A 323 -13.06 -10.64 7.02
CA THR A 323 -13.27 -10.69 5.56
C THR A 323 -12.07 -10.17 4.78
N LEU A 324 -11.30 -9.23 5.35
CA LEU A 324 -9.99 -8.86 4.83
C LEU A 324 -9.08 -10.08 4.70
N LEU A 325 -8.91 -10.88 5.77
CA LEU A 325 -8.03 -12.05 5.74
C LEU A 325 -8.53 -13.18 4.83
N GLU A 326 -9.84 -13.35 4.71
CA GLU A 326 -10.46 -14.27 3.75
C GLU A 326 -10.11 -13.91 2.30
N SER A 327 -9.95 -12.60 2.02
CA SER A 327 -9.68 -12.09 0.67
C SER A 327 -8.21 -12.11 0.25
N VAL A 328 -7.28 -12.43 1.17
CA VAL A 328 -5.84 -12.42 0.87
C VAL A 328 -5.52 -13.44 -0.23
N PRO A 329 -4.90 -13.05 -1.35
CA PRO A 329 -4.61 -13.98 -2.45
C PRO A 329 -3.66 -15.13 -2.04
N PRO A 330 -3.76 -16.32 -2.65
CA PRO A 330 -2.90 -17.47 -2.30
C PRO A 330 -1.39 -17.24 -2.49
N TYR A 331 -0.96 -16.27 -3.29
CA TYR A 331 0.47 -15.94 -3.43
C TYR A 331 0.98 -15.03 -2.29
N TRP A 332 0.13 -14.67 -1.33
CA TRP A 332 0.44 -13.83 -0.15
C TRP A 332 0.46 -14.63 1.17
N GLU A 333 0.58 -15.97 1.15
CA GLU A 333 0.52 -16.80 2.38
C GLU A 333 1.54 -16.40 3.46
N ALA A 334 2.76 -15.98 3.07
CA ALA A 334 3.74 -15.45 4.02
C ALA A 334 3.21 -14.18 4.71
N ALA A 335 2.66 -13.24 3.94
CA ALA A 335 2.05 -12.03 4.46
C ALA A 335 0.82 -12.34 5.32
N ARG A 336 -0.02 -13.29 4.92
CA ARG A 336 -1.18 -13.76 5.71
C ARG A 336 -0.73 -14.27 7.08
N THR A 337 0.35 -15.03 7.14
CA THR A 337 0.92 -15.50 8.43
C THR A 337 1.41 -14.34 9.30
N ILE A 338 2.03 -13.32 8.70
CA ILE A 338 2.42 -12.10 9.40
C ILE A 338 1.19 -11.37 9.96
N PHE A 339 0.10 -11.27 9.18
CA PHE A 339 -1.15 -10.72 9.68
C PHE A 339 -1.73 -11.53 10.85
N TYR A 340 -1.72 -12.86 10.79
CA TYR A 340 -2.21 -13.68 11.91
C TYR A 340 -1.44 -13.38 13.21
N LYS A 341 -0.11 -13.26 13.11
CA LYS A 341 0.76 -12.94 14.24
C LYS A 341 0.61 -11.51 14.76
N ARG A 342 0.28 -10.55 13.89
CA ARG A 342 0.31 -9.11 14.22
C ARG A 342 -1.06 -8.44 14.31
N MET A 343 -2.14 -9.10 13.88
CA MET A 343 -3.49 -8.55 13.83
C MET A 343 -4.53 -9.49 14.48
N GLY A 344 -4.28 -10.80 14.48
CA GLY A 344 -5.16 -11.81 15.08
C GLY A 344 -5.29 -13.06 14.20
N ASP A 345 -5.32 -14.24 14.81
CA ASP A 345 -5.42 -15.51 14.08
C ASP A 345 -6.89 -15.96 13.92
N PRO A 346 -7.46 -15.96 12.69
CA PRO A 346 -8.83 -16.40 12.43
C PRO A 346 -9.09 -17.87 12.76
N ASN A 347 -8.05 -18.68 12.97
CA ASN A 347 -8.19 -20.09 13.31
C ASN A 347 -8.35 -20.32 14.82
N THR A 348 -8.36 -19.27 15.62
CA THR A 348 -8.52 -19.33 17.08
C THR A 348 -9.75 -18.55 17.54
N PRO A 349 -10.49 -19.03 18.56
CA PRO A 349 -11.60 -18.26 19.15
C PRO A 349 -11.16 -16.87 19.64
N GLU A 350 -9.97 -16.77 20.24
CA GLU A 350 -9.42 -15.53 20.77
C GLU A 350 -9.11 -14.52 19.64
N GLY A 351 -8.51 -15.00 18.54
CA GLY A 351 -8.21 -14.16 17.39
C GLY A 351 -9.45 -13.70 16.64
N LEU A 352 -10.48 -14.56 16.50
CA LEU A 352 -11.78 -14.17 15.95
C LEU A 352 -12.44 -13.07 16.78
N GLU A 353 -12.47 -13.24 18.10
CA GLU A 353 -13.04 -12.23 19.00
C GLU A 353 -12.21 -10.94 19.01
N GLN A 354 -10.88 -11.02 18.89
CA GLN A 354 -10.03 -9.84 18.70
C GLN A 354 -10.37 -9.09 17.42
N MET A 355 -10.41 -9.77 16.28
CA MET A 355 -10.71 -9.15 14.99
C MET A 355 -12.11 -8.53 14.96
N LYS A 356 -13.10 -9.18 15.58
CA LYS A 356 -14.44 -8.63 15.74
C LYS A 356 -14.44 -7.35 16.56
N ARG A 357 -13.75 -7.32 17.70
CA ARG A 357 -13.62 -6.09 18.52
C ARG A 357 -12.88 -4.96 17.80
N GLN A 358 -11.98 -5.31 16.88
CA GLN A 358 -11.16 -4.36 16.12
C GLN A 358 -11.75 -4.00 14.75
N SER A 359 -12.89 -4.57 14.35
CA SER A 359 -13.52 -4.31 13.05
C SER A 359 -14.50 -3.13 13.13
N PRO A 360 -14.27 -2.02 12.41
CA PRO A 360 -15.20 -0.89 12.37
C PRO A 360 -16.63 -1.27 11.97
N LEU A 361 -16.79 -2.25 11.07
CA LEU A 361 -18.09 -2.74 10.61
C LEU A 361 -18.94 -3.30 11.76
N THR A 362 -18.33 -3.99 12.73
CA THR A 362 -19.03 -4.58 13.88
C THR A 362 -19.75 -3.53 14.71
N TYR A 363 -19.25 -2.29 14.70
CA TYR A 363 -19.77 -1.17 15.48
C TYR A 363 -20.18 0.00 14.58
N ALA A 364 -20.59 -0.27 13.34
CA ALA A 364 -20.98 0.76 12.38
C ALA A 364 -22.16 1.63 12.88
N ASP A 365 -22.95 1.12 13.82
CA ASP A 365 -24.01 1.85 14.54
C ASP A 365 -23.47 3.04 15.35
N ARG A 366 -22.19 3.01 15.77
CA ARG A 366 -21.55 4.10 16.53
C ARG A 366 -21.07 5.24 15.66
N ILE A 367 -20.87 5.01 14.37
CA ILE A 367 -20.42 6.05 13.45
C ILE A 367 -21.48 7.15 13.44
N LYS A 368 -21.08 8.39 13.66
CA LYS A 368 -21.96 9.56 13.56
C LYS A 368 -21.32 10.74 12.86
N THR A 369 -20.21 10.46 12.18
CA THR A 369 -19.47 11.39 11.35
C THR A 369 -19.91 11.16 9.89
N PRO A 370 -20.23 12.23 9.14
CA PRO A 370 -20.40 12.14 7.69
C PRO A 370 -19.20 11.40 7.07
N LEU A 371 -19.48 10.39 6.26
CA LEU A 371 -18.46 9.52 5.67
C LEU A 371 -18.54 9.53 4.14
N MET A 372 -17.40 9.75 3.51
CA MET A 372 -17.18 9.41 2.10
C MET A 372 -16.33 8.15 2.02
N VAL A 373 -16.79 7.17 1.24
CA VAL A 373 -16.07 5.94 0.94
C VAL A 373 -15.60 5.99 -0.51
N VAL A 374 -14.36 5.58 -0.76
CA VAL A 374 -13.75 5.53 -2.09
C VAL A 374 -13.15 4.16 -2.33
N GLN A 375 -13.50 3.51 -3.44
CA GLN A 375 -13.06 2.14 -3.76
C GLN A 375 -12.73 1.98 -5.25
N GLY A 376 -11.71 1.19 -5.56
CA GLY A 376 -11.50 0.63 -6.89
C GLY A 376 -12.16 -0.75 -6.98
N ALA A 377 -12.94 -1.00 -8.04
CA ALA A 377 -13.68 -2.25 -8.16
C ALA A 377 -12.78 -3.50 -8.28
N ASN A 378 -11.56 -3.33 -8.81
CA ASN A 378 -10.61 -4.41 -9.07
C ASN A 378 -9.49 -4.46 -8.02
N ASP A 379 -9.72 -3.96 -6.81
CA ASP A 379 -8.73 -3.97 -5.73
C ASP A 379 -8.47 -5.42 -5.25
N PRO A 380 -7.25 -5.96 -5.44
CA PRO A 380 -6.92 -7.33 -5.06
C PRO A 380 -6.40 -7.44 -3.61
N ARG A 381 -6.30 -6.32 -2.89
CA ARG A 381 -5.75 -6.25 -1.53
C ARG A 381 -6.85 -5.99 -0.50
N VAL A 382 -7.71 -5.02 -0.79
CA VAL A 382 -8.88 -4.67 0.02
C VAL A 382 -10.08 -4.72 -0.92
N ASN A 383 -10.66 -5.91 -1.04
CA ASN A 383 -11.69 -6.17 -2.03
C ASN A 383 -12.88 -5.21 -1.86
N LYS A 384 -13.56 -4.90 -2.97
CA LYS A 384 -14.73 -4.02 -3.03
C LYS A 384 -15.78 -4.28 -1.94
N ARG A 385 -15.95 -5.55 -1.56
CA ARG A 385 -16.82 -6.00 -0.45
C ARG A 385 -16.61 -5.21 0.85
N GLU A 386 -15.36 -4.84 1.16
CA GLU A 386 -15.01 -4.07 2.36
C GLU A 386 -15.65 -2.67 2.38
N SER A 387 -15.68 -2.00 1.23
CA SER A 387 -16.34 -0.71 1.08
C SER A 387 -17.86 -0.86 0.99
N ASP A 388 -18.35 -1.85 0.24
CA ASP A 388 -19.80 -2.05 0.08
C ASP A 388 -20.50 -2.36 1.42
N GLN A 389 -19.91 -3.20 2.28
CA GLN A 389 -20.53 -3.60 3.54
C GLN A 389 -20.68 -2.44 4.52
N ILE A 390 -19.72 -1.51 4.58
CA ILE A 390 -19.82 -0.34 5.45
C ILE A 390 -20.80 0.69 4.88
N VAL A 391 -20.85 0.88 3.55
CA VAL A 391 -21.84 1.75 2.90
C VAL A 391 -23.26 1.23 3.16
N ILE A 392 -23.48 -0.08 3.02
CA ILE A 392 -24.77 -0.72 3.29
C ILE A 392 -25.16 -0.58 4.78
N ALA A 393 -24.23 -0.85 5.71
CA ALA A 393 -24.49 -0.73 7.13
C ALA A 393 -24.92 0.69 7.54
N LEU A 394 -24.31 1.72 6.93
CA LEU A 394 -24.67 3.12 7.18
C LEU A 394 -25.99 3.51 6.50
N ARG A 395 -26.23 3.05 5.27
CA ARG A 395 -27.47 3.28 4.54
C ARG A 395 -28.68 2.68 5.26
N ASP A 396 -28.59 1.42 5.68
CA ASP A 396 -29.74 0.67 6.21
C ASP A 396 -30.26 1.24 7.54
N ARG A 397 -29.43 2.01 8.25
CA ARG A 397 -29.82 2.78 9.44
C ARG A 397 -30.19 4.24 9.13
N GLY A 398 -30.29 4.63 7.86
CA GLY A 398 -30.66 5.98 7.43
C GLY A 398 -29.57 7.03 7.62
N TYR A 399 -28.30 6.65 7.71
CA TYR A 399 -27.19 7.59 7.91
C TYR A 399 -26.55 8.01 6.58
N ALA A 400 -26.17 9.28 6.47
CA ALA A 400 -25.58 9.82 5.25
C ALA A 400 -24.18 9.25 4.99
N VAL A 401 -24.01 8.61 3.83
CA VAL A 401 -22.73 8.12 3.31
C VAL A 401 -22.64 8.47 1.83
N GLU A 402 -21.49 8.98 1.39
CA GLU A 402 -21.19 9.22 -0.03
C GLU A 402 -20.26 8.09 -0.52
N TYR A 403 -20.46 7.59 -1.76
CA TYR A 403 -19.68 6.49 -2.29
C TYR A 403 -19.16 6.77 -3.70
N ILE A 404 -17.85 6.63 -3.87
CA ILE A 404 -17.15 6.68 -5.16
C ILE A 404 -16.57 5.30 -5.44
N LEU A 405 -17.00 4.70 -6.54
CA LEU A 405 -16.53 3.40 -7.00
C LEU A 405 -16.05 3.51 -8.46
N ALA A 406 -14.74 3.37 -8.66
CA ALA A 406 -14.17 3.37 -10.00
C ALA A 406 -14.09 1.93 -10.54
N PRO A 407 -14.81 1.58 -11.63
CA PRO A 407 -14.83 0.21 -12.18
C PRO A 407 -13.52 -0.22 -12.84
N ASP A 408 -12.61 0.73 -13.09
CA ASP A 408 -11.35 0.58 -13.82
C ASP A 408 -10.12 0.86 -12.95
N GLU A 409 -10.27 0.85 -11.62
CA GLU A 409 -9.19 1.05 -10.65
C GLU A 409 -9.08 -0.15 -9.70
N GLY A 410 -7.91 -0.26 -9.05
CA GLY A 410 -7.62 -1.28 -8.04
C GLY A 410 -7.37 -0.66 -6.66
N HIS A 411 -6.23 -0.99 -6.04
CA HIS A 411 -5.85 -0.51 -4.71
C HIS A 411 -5.34 0.95 -4.69
N GLY A 412 -6.20 1.87 -5.10
CA GLY A 412 -5.92 3.29 -5.31
C GLY A 412 -6.20 3.72 -6.74
N PHE A 413 -6.28 5.04 -6.98
CA PHE A 413 -6.65 5.59 -8.28
C PHE A 413 -5.42 6.06 -9.05
N ALA A 414 -5.01 5.25 -10.02
CA ALA A 414 -3.83 5.50 -10.85
C ALA A 414 -4.15 6.38 -12.06
N ARG A 415 -5.36 6.28 -12.64
CA ARG A 415 -5.74 7.10 -13.80
C ARG A 415 -5.90 8.56 -13.35
N PRO A 416 -5.24 9.53 -14.02
CA PRO A 416 -5.32 10.93 -13.61
C PRO A 416 -6.74 11.47 -13.49
N VAL A 417 -7.64 11.11 -14.42
CA VAL A 417 -9.03 11.56 -14.40
C VAL A 417 -9.82 11.03 -13.19
N ASN A 418 -9.62 9.76 -12.82
CA ASN A 418 -10.24 9.16 -11.63
C ASN A 418 -9.69 9.81 -10.36
N ASN A 419 -8.38 9.98 -10.29
CA ASN A 419 -7.71 10.62 -9.15
C ASN A 419 -8.20 12.07 -8.95
N MET A 420 -8.28 12.85 -10.03
CA MET A 420 -8.82 14.22 -9.98
C MET A 420 -10.31 14.25 -9.59
N ALA A 421 -11.13 13.32 -10.10
CA ALA A 421 -12.54 13.23 -9.75
C ALA A 421 -12.74 12.91 -8.25
N MET A 422 -12.01 11.92 -7.73
CA MET A 422 -11.98 11.57 -6.31
C MET A 422 -11.55 12.77 -5.45
N LEU A 423 -10.45 13.43 -5.81
CA LEU A 423 -9.96 14.59 -5.05
C LEU A 423 -10.94 15.76 -5.08
N ALA A 424 -11.58 16.04 -6.22
CA ALA A 424 -12.59 17.09 -6.32
C ALA A 424 -13.81 16.81 -5.43
N ALA A 425 -14.27 15.56 -5.38
CA ALA A 425 -15.35 15.14 -4.51
C ALA A 425 -14.96 15.22 -3.03
N ALA A 426 -13.81 14.66 -2.65
CA ALA A 426 -13.29 14.71 -1.29
C ALA A 426 -13.06 16.15 -0.81
N GLU A 427 -12.53 17.02 -1.67
CA GLU A 427 -12.32 18.45 -1.39
C GLU A 427 -13.63 19.17 -1.06
N LYS A 428 -14.64 18.99 -1.93
CA LYS A 428 -15.98 19.57 -1.72
C LYS A 428 -16.64 19.02 -0.47
N PHE A 429 -16.52 17.72 -0.22
CA PHE A 429 -17.04 17.05 0.96
C PHE A 429 -16.42 17.58 2.24
N LEU A 430 -15.08 17.65 2.31
CA LEU A 430 -14.37 18.21 3.46
C LEU A 430 -14.75 19.68 3.66
N ALA A 431 -14.81 20.48 2.59
CA ALA A 431 -15.16 21.90 2.71
C ALA A 431 -16.59 22.12 3.24
N LYS A 432 -17.54 21.27 2.85
CA LYS A 432 -18.92 21.30 3.36
C LYS A 432 -18.99 21.06 4.87
N HIS A 433 -18.16 20.17 5.41
CA HIS A 433 -18.25 19.72 6.80
C HIS A 433 -17.25 20.39 7.75
N LEU A 434 -16.11 20.85 7.23
CA LEU A 434 -15.02 21.46 7.99
C LEU A 434 -14.83 22.95 7.66
N GLY A 435 -15.50 23.48 6.62
CA GLY A 435 -15.16 24.77 6.03
C GLY A 435 -13.84 24.71 5.25
N GLY A 436 -13.27 25.87 4.91
CA GLY A 436 -12.09 25.95 4.06
C GLY A 436 -12.43 26.26 2.60
N ARG A 437 -11.40 26.38 1.77
CA ARG A 437 -11.57 26.65 0.34
C ARG A 437 -11.81 25.34 -0.40
N TYR A 438 -12.63 25.39 -1.44
CA TYR A 438 -12.65 24.34 -2.45
C TYR A 438 -12.79 24.94 -3.85
N GLN A 439 -12.41 24.17 -4.86
CA GLN A 439 -12.59 24.55 -6.26
C GLN A 439 -13.96 24.08 -6.77
N ASP A 440 -14.83 25.03 -7.13
CA ASP A 440 -16.18 24.73 -7.65
C ASP A 440 -16.19 24.10 -9.05
N SER A 441 -15.22 24.48 -9.89
CA SER A 441 -15.15 24.07 -11.28
C SER A 441 -14.11 22.96 -11.49
N MET A 442 -14.34 22.13 -12.49
CA MET A 442 -13.40 21.10 -12.95
C MET A 442 -13.50 20.98 -14.46
N THR A 443 -12.57 20.25 -15.09
CA THR A 443 -12.65 20.01 -16.53
C THR A 443 -13.90 19.18 -16.85
N LYS A 444 -14.45 19.32 -18.07
CA LYS A 444 -15.61 18.53 -18.50
C LYS A 444 -15.39 17.02 -18.37
N GLU A 445 -14.15 16.58 -18.63
CA GLU A 445 -13.74 15.19 -18.51
C GLU A 445 -13.82 14.70 -17.05
N VAL A 446 -13.27 15.48 -16.12
CA VAL A 446 -13.31 15.15 -14.68
C VAL A 446 -14.74 15.20 -14.15
N GLN A 447 -15.54 16.19 -14.55
CA GLN A 447 -16.94 16.30 -14.15
C GLN A 447 -17.77 15.10 -14.63
N LYS A 448 -17.62 14.75 -15.92
CA LYS A 448 -18.27 13.57 -16.49
C LYS A 448 -17.85 12.32 -15.74
N ARG A 449 -16.53 12.16 -15.52
CA ARG A 449 -16.00 10.98 -14.85
C ARG A 449 -16.51 10.86 -13.43
N LEU A 450 -16.53 11.97 -12.67
CA LEU A 450 -17.10 12.00 -11.32
C LEU A 450 -18.55 11.52 -11.31
N GLY A 451 -19.37 11.95 -12.27
CA GLY A 451 -20.74 11.46 -12.42
C GLY A 451 -20.83 9.96 -12.71
N GLU A 452 -19.91 9.41 -13.52
CA GLU A 452 -19.86 7.98 -13.87
C GLU A 452 -19.43 7.08 -12.69
N ILE A 453 -18.57 7.58 -11.79
CA ILE A 453 -18.01 6.78 -10.67
C ILE A 453 -18.68 7.08 -9.32
N THR A 454 -19.59 8.05 -9.26
CA THR A 454 -20.39 8.31 -8.05
C THR A 454 -21.54 7.30 -8.00
N VAL A 455 -21.64 6.55 -6.91
CA VAL A 455 -22.66 5.52 -6.72
C VAL A 455 -23.69 6.00 -5.70
N ASP A 456 -24.98 5.86 -6.02
CA ASP A 456 -26.03 6.04 -5.01
C ASP A 456 -25.94 4.86 -4.01
N PRO A 457 -25.74 5.12 -2.70
CA PRO A 457 -25.71 4.06 -1.69
C PRO A 457 -26.91 3.10 -1.76
N LYS A 458 -28.08 3.57 -2.21
CA LYS A 458 -29.29 2.75 -2.39
C LYS A 458 -29.11 1.60 -3.37
N ASP A 459 -28.23 1.77 -4.35
CA ASP A 459 -27.98 0.78 -5.39
C ASP A 459 -26.90 -0.24 -4.99
N VAL A 460 -26.18 0.02 -3.89
CA VAL A 460 -25.10 -0.85 -3.41
C VAL A 460 -25.69 -2.13 -2.82
N LYS A 461 -25.20 -3.26 -3.30
CA LYS A 461 -25.58 -4.59 -2.81
C LYS A 461 -24.32 -5.36 -2.50
N ILE A 462 -24.33 -6.14 -1.42
CA ILE A 462 -23.29 -7.15 -1.23
C ILE A 462 -23.55 -8.21 -2.28
N GLU A 463 -22.66 -8.32 -3.25
CA GLU A 463 -22.56 -9.54 -4.04
C GLU A 463 -22.22 -10.66 -3.06
N LYS A 464 -23.15 -11.60 -2.88
CA LYS A 464 -22.84 -12.82 -2.12
C LYS A 464 -21.62 -13.42 -2.80
N ALA A 465 -20.54 -13.62 -2.03
CA ALA A 465 -19.50 -14.54 -2.45
C ALA A 465 -20.20 -15.82 -2.88
N ALA A 466 -19.84 -16.35 -4.06
CA ALA A 466 -20.30 -17.66 -4.49
C ALA A 466 -20.08 -18.61 -3.31
N ASP A 467 -21.17 -19.09 -2.73
CA ASP A 467 -21.09 -19.95 -1.56
C ASP A 467 -20.41 -21.24 -2.03
N ALA A 468 -19.11 -21.38 -1.75
CA ALA A 468 -18.28 -22.49 -2.22
C ALA A 468 -18.69 -23.85 -1.61
N SER A 469 -19.67 -23.82 -0.70
CA SER A 469 -20.29 -24.97 -0.04
C SER A 469 -21.67 -25.36 -0.61
N ALA A 470 -22.26 -24.56 -1.48
CA ALA A 470 -23.55 -24.88 -2.09
C ALA A 470 -23.44 -26.11 -3.02
N ALA A 471 -24.40 -27.04 -2.92
CA ALA A 471 -24.47 -28.16 -3.85
C ALA A 471 -24.55 -27.64 -5.31
N PRO A 472 -23.91 -28.31 -6.28
CA PRO A 472 -24.01 -27.96 -7.69
C PRO A 472 -25.47 -27.85 -8.15
N SER A 473 -25.83 -26.72 -8.78
CA SER A 473 -27.16 -26.51 -9.37
C SER A 473 -27.13 -26.59 -10.90
N VAL A 474 -25.97 -26.91 -11.48
CA VAL A 474 -25.70 -27.01 -12.92
C VAL A 474 -24.78 -28.19 -13.20
N GLU A 475 -24.92 -28.78 -14.39
CA GLU A 475 -24.07 -29.88 -14.89
C GLU A 475 -23.12 -29.35 -15.97
N VAL A 476 -21.82 -29.36 -15.68
CA VAL A 476 -20.80 -28.74 -16.55
C VAL A 476 -20.06 -29.73 -17.43
N THR A 477 -20.26 -31.04 -17.24
CA THR A 477 -19.61 -32.08 -18.05
C THR A 477 -19.87 -31.88 -19.54
N GLY A 478 -18.81 -31.88 -20.35
CA GLY A 478 -18.87 -31.75 -21.80
C GLY A 478 -17.81 -30.82 -22.38
N LYS A 479 -17.89 -30.61 -23.69
CA LYS A 479 -16.99 -29.71 -24.43
C LYS A 479 -17.60 -28.32 -24.53
N TRP A 480 -16.78 -27.30 -24.28
CA TRP A 480 -17.13 -25.90 -24.28
C TRP A 480 -16.18 -25.16 -25.21
N SER A 481 -16.73 -24.47 -26.20
CA SER A 481 -15.94 -23.56 -27.01
C SER A 481 -15.94 -22.18 -26.35
N VAL A 482 -14.75 -21.71 -26.01
CA VAL A 482 -14.48 -20.51 -25.23
C VAL A 482 -13.88 -19.44 -26.13
N SER A 483 -14.35 -18.21 -25.98
CA SER A 483 -13.77 -17.02 -26.60
C SER A 483 -13.31 -16.04 -25.53
N LEU A 484 -12.04 -15.65 -25.61
CA LEU A 484 -11.36 -14.71 -24.71
C LEU A 484 -11.22 -13.35 -25.39
N GLU A 485 -11.39 -12.27 -24.64
CA GLU A 485 -11.00 -10.93 -25.11
C GLU A 485 -9.63 -10.53 -24.55
N ALA A 486 -8.63 -10.41 -25.43
CA ALA A 486 -7.29 -9.95 -25.08
C ALA A 486 -6.86 -8.80 -26.02
N GLY A 487 -6.71 -7.59 -25.49
CA GLY A 487 -6.16 -6.45 -26.25
C GLY A 487 -6.96 -6.03 -27.49
N GLY A 488 -8.27 -6.33 -27.55
CA GLY A 488 -9.14 -6.04 -28.69
C GLY A 488 -9.16 -7.13 -29.77
N GLN A 489 -8.55 -8.29 -29.52
CA GLN A 489 -8.64 -9.47 -30.37
C GLN A 489 -9.30 -10.63 -29.61
N ALA A 490 -10.14 -11.40 -30.32
CA ALA A 490 -10.74 -12.63 -29.80
C ALA A 490 -9.75 -13.78 -29.93
N VAL A 491 -9.54 -14.54 -28.85
CA VAL A 491 -8.75 -15.77 -28.85
C VAL A 491 -9.67 -16.93 -28.47
N ASP A 492 -9.80 -17.89 -29.37
CA ASP A 492 -10.68 -19.04 -29.17
C ASP A 492 -9.89 -20.25 -28.64
N LEU A 493 -10.50 -20.99 -27.71
CA LEU A 493 -9.99 -22.23 -27.16
C LEU A 493 -11.14 -23.19 -26.80
N ASP A 494 -10.83 -24.46 -26.60
CA ASP A 494 -11.79 -25.46 -26.13
C ASP A 494 -11.47 -25.90 -24.69
N LEU A 495 -12.51 -26.07 -23.89
CA LEU A 495 -12.48 -26.71 -22.58
C LEU A 495 -13.29 -28.00 -22.61
N GLU A 496 -12.69 -29.11 -22.22
CA GLU A 496 -13.37 -30.37 -21.99
C GLU A 496 -13.44 -30.61 -20.48
N LEU A 497 -14.65 -30.63 -19.92
CA LEU A 497 -14.88 -30.74 -18.48
C LEU A 497 -15.53 -32.07 -18.13
N GLU A 498 -15.13 -32.65 -17.01
CA GLU A 498 -15.74 -33.81 -16.37
C GLU A 498 -16.10 -33.46 -14.92
N GLN A 499 -17.36 -33.61 -14.54
CA GLN A 499 -17.86 -33.31 -13.20
C GLN A 499 -18.11 -34.59 -12.39
N ASN A 500 -17.63 -34.62 -11.15
CA ASN A 500 -17.92 -35.64 -10.16
C ASN A 500 -18.39 -34.97 -8.86
N GLY A 501 -19.71 -34.86 -8.70
CA GLY A 501 -20.31 -34.11 -7.60
C GLY A 501 -19.94 -32.62 -7.70
N ALA A 502 -19.30 -32.10 -6.65
CA ALA A 502 -18.83 -30.72 -6.62
C ALA A 502 -17.46 -30.53 -7.27
N GLU A 503 -16.71 -31.61 -7.54
CA GLU A 503 -15.38 -31.53 -8.13
C GLU A 503 -15.47 -31.60 -9.66
N ILE A 504 -14.57 -30.87 -10.33
CA ILE A 504 -14.42 -30.96 -11.78
C ILE A 504 -12.94 -31.13 -12.15
N GLY A 505 -12.71 -32.00 -13.12
CA GLY A 505 -11.46 -32.11 -13.85
C GLY A 505 -11.68 -31.71 -15.31
N GLY A 506 -10.60 -31.56 -16.06
CA GLY A 506 -10.74 -31.25 -17.48
C GLY A 506 -9.45 -30.92 -18.19
N LYS A 507 -9.58 -30.61 -19.48
CA LYS A 507 -8.46 -30.21 -20.33
C LYS A 507 -8.80 -28.94 -21.08
N MET A 508 -7.80 -28.09 -21.24
CA MET A 508 -7.82 -26.90 -22.07
C MET A 508 -7.00 -27.18 -23.34
N ILE A 509 -7.57 -26.86 -24.50
CA ILE A 509 -6.94 -27.06 -25.80
C ILE A 509 -6.99 -25.74 -26.55
N SER A 510 -5.83 -25.22 -26.95
CA SER A 510 -5.72 -24.01 -27.77
C SER A 510 -4.65 -24.16 -28.84
N ALA A 511 -4.66 -23.26 -29.82
CA ALA A 511 -3.61 -23.20 -30.84
C ALA A 511 -2.22 -22.82 -30.29
N LEU A 512 -2.16 -22.28 -29.06
CA LEU A 512 -0.93 -21.79 -28.42
C LEU A 512 -0.34 -22.78 -27.39
N GLY A 513 -1.07 -23.86 -27.11
CA GLY A 513 -0.72 -24.81 -26.05
C GLY A 513 -1.93 -25.44 -25.38
N GLY A 514 -1.69 -26.46 -24.55
CA GLY A 514 -2.73 -27.18 -23.81
C GLY A 514 -2.50 -27.13 -22.31
N GLY A 515 -3.53 -27.42 -21.52
CA GLY A 515 -3.44 -27.47 -20.07
C GLY A 515 -4.41 -28.44 -19.44
N THR A 516 -4.16 -28.79 -18.17
CA THR A 516 -5.05 -29.63 -17.37
C THR A 516 -5.69 -28.81 -16.27
N LEU A 517 -7.01 -28.90 -16.15
CA LEU A 517 -7.77 -28.30 -15.06
C LEU A 517 -7.63 -29.19 -13.82
N GLU A 518 -6.98 -28.65 -12.80
CA GLU A 518 -6.83 -29.22 -11.48
C GLU A 518 -7.62 -28.39 -10.45
N LYS A 519 -8.00 -29.05 -9.35
CA LYS A 519 -8.72 -28.44 -8.21
C LYS A 519 -9.98 -27.69 -8.65
N GLY A 520 -10.63 -28.16 -9.71
CA GLY A 520 -11.84 -27.55 -10.20
C GLY A 520 -13.02 -27.86 -9.28
N ARG A 521 -13.92 -26.89 -9.15
CA ARG A 521 -15.14 -27.03 -8.34
C ARG A 521 -16.34 -26.36 -9.00
N VAL A 522 -17.51 -26.97 -8.87
CA VAL A 522 -18.81 -26.34 -9.15
C VAL A 522 -19.56 -26.17 -7.83
N SER A 523 -20.09 -24.98 -7.62
CA SER A 523 -20.85 -24.63 -6.41
C SER A 523 -22.05 -23.74 -6.76
N GLY A 524 -23.26 -24.28 -6.60
CA GLY A 524 -24.45 -23.71 -7.23
C GLY A 524 -24.26 -23.63 -8.75
N ALA A 525 -24.41 -22.44 -9.34
CA ALA A 525 -24.17 -22.18 -10.76
C ALA A 525 -22.74 -21.71 -11.07
N ASN A 526 -21.88 -21.58 -10.06
CA ASN A 526 -20.54 -21.04 -10.23
C ASN A 526 -19.53 -22.17 -10.45
N ILE A 527 -18.52 -21.88 -11.26
CA ILE A 527 -17.42 -22.77 -11.59
C ILE A 527 -16.11 -22.08 -11.25
N SER A 528 -15.17 -22.81 -10.66
CA SER A 528 -13.82 -22.32 -10.40
C SER A 528 -12.80 -23.43 -10.62
N GLY A 529 -11.54 -23.08 -10.85
CA GLY A 529 -10.46 -24.07 -10.91
C GLY A 529 -9.15 -23.48 -11.39
N THR A 530 -8.12 -24.33 -11.42
CA THR A 530 -6.76 -23.93 -11.79
C THR A 530 -6.30 -24.77 -12.96
N ILE A 531 -5.96 -24.12 -14.08
CA ILE A 531 -5.44 -24.78 -15.28
C ILE A 531 -3.92 -24.66 -15.28
N ASN A 532 -3.26 -25.80 -15.16
CA ASN A 532 -1.82 -25.91 -15.39
C ASN A 532 -1.59 -26.07 -16.89
N ALA A 533 -1.14 -25.01 -17.55
CA ALA A 533 -0.95 -24.95 -19.00
C ALA A 533 0.52 -24.80 -19.36
N ASP A 534 0.91 -25.38 -20.50
CA ASP A 534 2.14 -25.03 -21.20
C ASP A 534 1.75 -24.20 -22.42
N VAL A 535 2.11 -22.91 -22.40
CA VAL A 535 1.85 -21.99 -23.51
C VAL A 535 3.19 -21.62 -24.12
N GLN A 536 3.44 -22.07 -25.35
CA GLN A 536 4.68 -21.83 -26.10
C GLN A 536 5.98 -22.25 -25.35
N GLY A 537 5.94 -23.34 -24.58
CA GLY A 537 7.10 -23.85 -23.84
C GLY A 537 7.34 -23.17 -22.49
N GLN A 538 6.35 -22.42 -21.99
CA GLN A 538 6.38 -21.79 -20.67
C GLN A 538 5.24 -22.36 -19.80
N PRO A 539 5.56 -23.05 -18.68
CA PRO A 539 4.54 -23.51 -17.76
C PRO A 539 3.91 -22.32 -17.03
N MET A 540 2.58 -22.29 -16.99
CA MET A 540 1.80 -21.27 -16.30
C MET A 540 0.58 -21.83 -15.60
N GLU A 541 0.27 -21.24 -14.45
CA GLU A 541 -0.92 -21.54 -13.65
C GLU A 541 -1.99 -20.49 -13.95
N ILE A 542 -3.03 -20.87 -14.69
CA ILE A 542 -4.13 -19.98 -15.07
C ILE A 542 -5.33 -20.28 -14.16
N LYS A 543 -5.84 -19.29 -13.42
CA LYS A 543 -7.06 -19.49 -12.62
C LYS A 543 -8.29 -19.16 -13.43
N MET A 544 -9.34 -19.95 -13.26
CA MET A 544 -10.62 -19.76 -13.91
C MET A 544 -11.69 -19.57 -12.85
N GLU A 545 -12.51 -18.54 -13.00
CA GLU A 545 -13.75 -18.36 -12.25
C GLU A 545 -14.87 -17.98 -13.23
N GLY A 546 -16.07 -18.52 -13.04
CA GLY A 546 -17.18 -18.23 -13.92
C GLY A 546 -18.52 -18.67 -13.36
N LYS A 547 -19.56 -18.43 -14.15
CA LYS A 547 -20.94 -18.79 -13.88
C LYS A 547 -21.54 -19.46 -15.11
N VAL A 548 -22.30 -20.53 -14.88
CA VAL A 548 -22.95 -21.33 -15.91
C VAL A 548 -24.45 -21.05 -15.90
N GLU A 549 -24.99 -20.74 -17.07
CA GLU A 549 -26.41 -20.48 -17.31
C GLU A 549 -26.86 -21.28 -18.54
N GLY A 550 -27.41 -22.48 -18.30
CA GLY A 550 -27.81 -23.40 -19.36
C GLY A 550 -26.61 -23.91 -20.17
N SER A 551 -26.61 -23.65 -21.48
CA SER A 551 -25.51 -24.01 -22.39
C SER A 551 -24.47 -22.89 -22.56
N LYS A 552 -24.48 -21.87 -21.68
CA LYS A 552 -23.54 -20.75 -21.71
C LYS A 552 -22.77 -20.67 -20.40
N MET A 553 -21.53 -20.24 -20.48
CA MET A 553 -20.68 -19.95 -19.33
C MET A 553 -20.00 -18.60 -19.56
N THR A 554 -19.94 -17.76 -18.55
CA THR A 554 -19.22 -16.49 -18.58
C THR A 554 -18.31 -16.41 -17.37
N GLY A 555 -17.16 -15.76 -17.52
CA GLY A 555 -16.20 -15.73 -16.42
C GLY A 555 -14.94 -14.96 -16.74
N THR A 556 -13.91 -15.22 -15.97
CA THR A 556 -12.60 -14.61 -16.08
C THR A 556 -11.51 -15.66 -15.92
N PHE A 557 -10.52 -15.62 -16.82
CA PHE A 557 -9.23 -16.25 -16.60
C PHE A 557 -8.25 -15.25 -16.02
N MET A 558 -7.58 -15.62 -14.93
CA MET A 558 -6.49 -14.85 -14.36
C MET A 558 -5.18 -15.47 -14.83
N VAL A 559 -4.53 -14.80 -15.79
CA VAL A 559 -3.31 -15.30 -16.44
C VAL A 559 -2.09 -14.55 -15.89
N PRO A 560 -1.10 -15.25 -15.30
CA PRO A 560 0.12 -14.62 -14.80
C PRO A 560 0.82 -13.78 -15.87
N GLY A 561 1.18 -12.54 -15.55
CA GLY A 561 1.85 -11.61 -16.46
C GLY A 561 0.96 -10.92 -17.49
N ILE A 562 -0.28 -11.38 -17.70
CA ILE A 562 -1.24 -10.79 -18.65
C ILE A 562 -2.41 -10.11 -17.91
N GLY A 563 -2.84 -10.66 -16.77
CA GLY A 563 -3.95 -10.13 -15.97
C GLY A 563 -5.26 -10.89 -16.19
N ASN A 564 -6.38 -10.22 -15.89
CA ASN A 564 -7.71 -10.80 -15.94
C ASN A 564 -8.28 -10.70 -17.36
N LEU A 565 -8.57 -11.84 -17.98
CA LEU A 565 -9.15 -11.97 -19.31
C LEU A 565 -10.61 -12.45 -19.17
N PRO A 566 -11.61 -11.61 -19.48
CA PRO A 566 -13.00 -12.05 -19.49
C PRO A 566 -13.21 -13.07 -20.62
N PHE A 567 -14.07 -14.05 -20.37
CA PHE A 567 -14.41 -15.08 -21.35
C PHE A 567 -15.92 -15.31 -21.44
N THR A 568 -16.33 -15.77 -22.62
CA THR A 568 -17.64 -16.39 -22.84
C THR A 568 -17.43 -17.78 -23.43
N ALA A 569 -18.25 -18.74 -23.04
CA ALA A 569 -18.18 -20.10 -23.56
C ALA A 569 -19.56 -20.67 -23.83
N VAL A 570 -19.63 -21.53 -24.85
CA VAL A 570 -20.87 -22.20 -25.27
C VAL A 570 -20.63 -23.71 -25.26
N LYS A 571 -21.55 -24.45 -24.65
CA LYS A 571 -21.50 -25.92 -24.60
C LYS A 571 -21.79 -26.48 -25.99
N ASN A 572 -20.88 -27.29 -26.50
CA ASN A 572 -21.03 -27.99 -27.76
C ASN A 572 -22.12 -29.06 -27.60
N LYS A 573 -22.99 -29.18 -28.62
CA LYS A 573 -24.12 -30.11 -28.62
C LYS A 573 -23.68 -31.56 -28.79
#